data_AF-A0A257JG83-F1
#
_entry.id   AF-A0A257JG83-F1
#
_cell.length_a   1.000
_cell.length_b   1.000
_cell.length_c   1.000
_cell.angle_alpha   90.00
_cell.angle_beta   90.00
_cell.angle_gamma   90.00
#
_symmetry.space_group_name_H-M   'P 1'
#
loop_
_entity.id
_entity.type
_entity.pdbx_description
1 polymer ?
#
loop_
_entity_poly.entity_id
_entity_poly.type
_entity_poly.pdbx_seq_one_letter_code
_entity_poly.pdbx_strand_id
1 'polypeptide(L)'
;MPRGETDLPLARFSIEANRADVLPVMKQVMAINPGLQVMASPWSAPGWMKTSDSLIKGSLRADRHEVFARYLLRYVDAYAAEGIPIFALTVQNEPHFEPGDYPGMRVEPAARAALVGQHLGPMIAQRGRQLQIIDWDHNWDEPQSPLAVLADPVARRHISGVGWHCYVDEKYLVNQSVVHDAHPDKDTWHTECSGGEWKPVWSERLPWTVRNLVIGATRHWARGVLMWNLALDEKHGPHLGGCSDCRGVGTIDSRSGEVTRNL
;
A
#
# COMPACT_ATOMS: atom_id res chain seq x y z
N MET A 1 -9.02 -18.82 -6.44
CA MET A 1 -9.97 -19.94 -6.23
C MET A 1 -11.25 -19.61 -6.95
N PRO A 2 -11.89 -20.57 -7.63
CA PRO A 2 -13.27 -20.43 -8.07
C PRO A 2 -14.18 -20.04 -6.90
N ARG A 3 -15.29 -19.36 -7.19
CA ARG A 3 -16.27 -18.94 -6.20
C ARG A 3 -16.77 -20.14 -5.40
N GLY A 4 -16.83 -20.03 -4.07
CA GLY A 4 -17.22 -21.11 -3.17
C GLY A 4 -16.11 -22.10 -2.78
N GLU A 5 -14.92 -22.04 -3.39
CA GLU A 5 -13.77 -22.88 -3.01
C GLU A 5 -12.82 -22.15 -2.05
N THR A 6 -12.10 -22.92 -1.21
CA THR A 6 -11.10 -22.37 -0.26
C THR A 6 -9.74 -23.05 -0.44
N ASP A 7 -8.67 -22.34 -0.05
CA ASP A 7 -7.30 -22.87 -0.06
C ASP A 7 -6.59 -22.55 1.26
N LEU A 8 -7.06 -23.15 2.35
CA LEU A 8 -6.50 -22.93 3.68
C LEU A 8 -4.99 -23.25 3.79
N PRO A 9 -4.45 -24.30 3.13
CA PRO A 9 -3.02 -24.57 3.12
C PRO A 9 -2.20 -23.58 2.27
N LEU A 10 -2.87 -22.76 1.45
CA LEU A 10 -2.25 -21.92 0.42
C LEU A 10 -1.45 -22.74 -0.60
N ALA A 11 -1.96 -23.91 -0.99
CA ALA A 11 -1.31 -24.82 -1.92
C ALA A 11 -1.27 -24.29 -3.35
N ARG A 12 -2.17 -23.35 -3.70
CA ARG A 12 -2.24 -22.70 -5.01
C ARG A 12 -1.67 -21.28 -5.01
N PHE A 13 -1.01 -20.85 -3.92
CA PHE A 13 -0.30 -19.58 -3.89
C PHE A 13 0.77 -19.53 -5.00
N SER A 14 0.81 -18.44 -5.75
CA SER A 14 1.81 -18.23 -6.80
C SER A 14 1.98 -16.74 -7.10
N ILE A 15 3.20 -16.38 -7.50
CA ILE A 15 3.55 -15.07 -8.07
C ILE A 15 3.81 -15.15 -9.59
N GLU A 16 3.38 -16.24 -10.24
CA GLU A 16 3.69 -16.51 -11.66
C GLU A 16 3.19 -15.41 -12.59
N ALA A 17 2.02 -14.83 -12.30
CA ALA A 17 1.48 -13.71 -13.08
C ALA A 17 2.46 -12.53 -13.17
N ASN A 18 3.27 -12.32 -12.13
CA ASN A 18 4.19 -11.20 -11.99
C ASN A 18 5.48 -11.41 -12.81
N ARG A 19 5.72 -12.60 -13.37
CA ARG A 19 6.89 -12.89 -14.21
C ARG A 19 6.84 -12.19 -15.56
N ALA A 20 5.64 -11.83 -16.03
CA ALA A 20 5.46 -11.16 -17.32
C ALA A 20 5.89 -9.68 -17.29
N ASP A 21 5.76 -9.01 -16.13
CA ASP A 21 5.87 -7.56 -16.02
C ASP A 21 6.63 -7.08 -14.77
N VAL A 22 6.10 -7.34 -13.56
CA VAL A 22 6.59 -6.76 -12.30
C VAL A 22 7.99 -7.25 -11.96
N LEU A 23 8.25 -8.56 -12.03
CA LEU A 23 9.54 -9.13 -11.63
C LEU A 23 10.68 -8.72 -12.57
N PRO A 24 10.54 -8.76 -13.92
CA PRO A 24 11.58 -8.26 -14.82
C PRO A 24 11.94 -6.79 -14.57
N VAL A 25 10.94 -5.92 -14.40
CA VAL A 25 11.17 -4.48 -14.15
C VAL A 25 11.85 -4.27 -12.80
N MET A 26 11.34 -4.90 -11.73
CA MET A 26 11.94 -4.76 -10.41
C MET A 26 13.37 -5.28 -10.37
N LYS A 27 13.71 -6.38 -11.06
CA LYS A 27 15.09 -6.86 -11.14
C LYS A 27 16.02 -5.85 -11.83
N GLN A 28 15.56 -5.17 -12.87
CA GLN A 28 16.34 -4.08 -13.50
C GLN A 28 16.53 -2.90 -12.54
N VAL A 29 15.47 -2.50 -11.83
CA VAL A 29 15.55 -1.42 -10.83
C VAL A 29 16.52 -1.78 -9.70
N MET A 30 16.44 -3.00 -9.17
CA MET A 30 17.35 -3.49 -8.13
C MET A 30 18.80 -3.61 -8.62
N ALA A 31 19.03 -3.92 -9.91
CA ALA A 31 20.38 -3.92 -10.47
C ALA A 31 20.98 -2.51 -10.56
N ILE A 32 20.15 -1.49 -10.77
CA ILE A 32 20.57 -0.08 -10.78
C ILE A 32 20.79 0.42 -9.34
N ASN A 33 19.88 0.11 -8.42
CA ASN A 33 19.97 0.49 -7.02
C ASN A 33 19.68 -0.71 -6.10
N PRO A 34 20.71 -1.48 -5.72
CA PRO A 34 20.55 -2.63 -4.82
C PRO A 34 20.06 -2.24 -3.41
N GLY A 35 20.18 -0.97 -3.03
CA GLY A 35 19.74 -0.44 -1.74
C GLY A 35 18.28 0.07 -1.74
N LEU A 36 17.54 -0.09 -2.83
CA LEU A 36 16.13 0.32 -2.89
C LEU A 36 15.30 -0.41 -1.84
N GLN A 37 14.54 0.33 -1.06
CA GLN A 37 13.56 -0.21 -0.11
C GLN A 37 12.23 -0.42 -0.83
N VAL A 38 11.72 -1.67 -0.80
CA VAL A 38 10.46 -2.04 -1.46
C VAL A 38 9.36 -2.20 -0.43
N MET A 39 8.28 -1.45 -0.59
CA MET A 39 7.05 -1.61 0.18
C MET A 39 6.01 -2.40 -0.64
N ALA A 40 5.20 -3.23 0.02
CA ALA A 40 4.07 -3.92 -0.58
C ALA A 40 2.78 -3.63 0.19
N SER A 41 1.67 -3.52 -0.53
CA SER A 41 0.33 -3.33 0.01
C SER A 41 -0.67 -4.18 -0.79
N PRO A 42 -1.54 -4.98 -0.18
CA PRO A 42 -2.58 -5.69 -0.90
C PRO A 42 -3.82 -4.80 -1.09
N TRP A 43 -4.34 -4.72 -2.31
CA TRP A 43 -5.65 -4.07 -2.56
C TRP A 43 -6.82 -4.91 -2.06
N SER A 44 -6.64 -6.24 -1.97
CA SER A 44 -7.66 -7.14 -1.45
C SER A 44 -7.04 -8.47 -1.04
N ALA A 45 -7.63 -9.12 -0.04
CA ALA A 45 -7.44 -10.56 0.15
C ALA A 45 -8.07 -11.36 -1.02
N PRO A 46 -7.67 -12.62 -1.24
CA PRO A 46 -8.41 -13.54 -2.12
C PRO A 46 -9.91 -13.57 -1.77
N GLY A 47 -10.78 -13.62 -2.79
CA GLY A 47 -12.23 -13.53 -2.61
C GLY A 47 -12.79 -14.47 -1.53
N TRP A 48 -12.35 -15.72 -1.50
CA TRP A 48 -12.79 -16.73 -0.53
C TRP A 48 -12.45 -16.41 0.94
N MET A 49 -11.56 -15.45 1.19
CA MET A 49 -11.26 -14.94 2.53
C MET A 49 -12.19 -13.81 2.96
N LYS A 50 -13.03 -13.30 2.07
CA LYS A 50 -13.86 -12.10 2.25
C LYS A 50 -15.33 -12.43 2.39
N THR A 51 -16.10 -11.49 2.94
CA THR A 51 -17.56 -11.61 3.06
C THR A 51 -18.28 -11.58 1.70
N SER A 52 -17.66 -10.99 0.68
CA SER A 52 -18.21 -10.86 -0.67
C SER A 52 -17.93 -12.07 -1.59
N ASP A 53 -17.03 -12.98 -1.19
CA ASP A 53 -16.46 -14.02 -2.06
C ASP A 53 -15.94 -13.46 -3.41
N SER A 54 -15.39 -12.24 -3.37
CA SER A 54 -14.96 -11.46 -4.53
C SER A 54 -13.72 -10.61 -4.20
N LEU A 55 -12.90 -10.28 -5.20
CA LEU A 55 -11.83 -9.28 -5.04
C LEU A 55 -12.38 -7.86 -4.86
N ILE A 56 -13.61 -7.61 -5.30
CA ILE A 56 -14.27 -6.29 -5.25
C ILE A 56 -15.13 -6.22 -3.97
N LYS A 57 -14.92 -5.17 -3.16
CA LYS A 57 -15.65 -4.86 -1.91
C LYS A 57 -15.68 -5.98 -0.87
N GLY A 58 -16.37 -5.74 0.24
CA GLY A 58 -16.53 -6.68 1.33
C GLY A 58 -15.36 -6.59 2.30
N SER A 59 -15.48 -7.32 3.41
CA SER A 59 -14.53 -7.26 4.52
C SER A 59 -13.77 -8.56 4.65
N LEU A 60 -12.54 -8.48 5.18
CA LEU A 60 -11.81 -9.66 5.61
C LEU A 60 -12.59 -10.39 6.70
N ARG A 61 -12.81 -11.69 6.55
CA ARG A 61 -13.50 -12.48 7.58
C ARG A 61 -12.57 -12.76 8.76
N ALA A 62 -13.10 -12.67 9.97
CA ALA A 62 -12.34 -12.95 11.19
C ALA A 62 -11.73 -14.36 11.21
N ASP A 63 -12.46 -15.38 10.71
CA ASP A 63 -11.99 -16.76 10.60
C ASP A 63 -10.93 -16.99 9.49
N ARG A 64 -10.44 -15.90 8.88
CA ARG A 64 -9.44 -15.92 7.80
C ARG A 64 -8.21 -15.07 8.10
N HIS A 65 -8.14 -14.40 9.26
CA HIS A 65 -6.99 -13.57 9.61
C HIS A 65 -5.67 -14.35 9.60
N GLU A 66 -5.62 -15.52 10.22
CA GLU A 66 -4.40 -16.34 10.26
C GLU A 66 -3.91 -16.72 8.85
N VAL A 67 -4.82 -17.24 8.00
CA VAL A 67 -4.43 -17.67 6.65
C VAL A 67 -4.08 -16.48 5.75
N PHE A 68 -4.70 -15.32 5.96
CA PHE A 68 -4.32 -14.10 5.27
C PHE A 68 -2.94 -13.60 5.69
N ALA A 69 -2.61 -13.64 7.00
CA ALA A 69 -1.25 -13.33 7.47
C ALA A 69 -0.20 -14.27 6.83
N ARG A 70 -0.49 -15.57 6.74
CA ARG A 70 0.38 -16.53 6.02
C ARG A 70 0.49 -16.21 4.52
N TYR A 71 -0.58 -15.76 3.89
CA TYR A 71 -0.58 -15.36 2.48
C TYR A 71 0.36 -14.18 2.22
N LEU A 72 0.28 -13.13 3.06
CA LEU A 72 1.18 -11.98 2.98
C LEU A 72 2.65 -12.40 3.17
N LEU A 73 2.91 -13.28 4.14
CA LEU A 73 4.25 -13.80 4.37
C LEU A 73 4.77 -14.69 3.24
N ARG A 74 3.93 -15.48 2.59
CA ARG A 74 4.31 -16.22 1.37
C ARG A 74 4.69 -15.28 0.23
N TYR A 75 4.02 -14.14 0.09
CA TYR A 75 4.39 -13.10 -0.88
C TYR A 75 5.76 -12.51 -0.57
N VAL A 76 6.02 -12.14 0.70
CA VAL A 76 7.33 -11.65 1.14
C VAL A 76 8.44 -12.67 0.86
N ASP A 77 8.18 -13.95 1.07
CA ASP A 77 9.15 -15.01 0.81
C ASP A 77 9.41 -15.23 -0.68
N ALA A 78 8.34 -15.26 -1.48
CA ALA A 78 8.44 -15.47 -2.91
C ALA A 78 9.20 -14.33 -3.59
N TYR A 79 8.95 -13.07 -3.20
CA TYR A 79 9.69 -11.92 -3.72
C TYR A 79 11.15 -11.92 -3.28
N ALA A 80 11.44 -12.28 -2.02
CA ALA A 80 12.81 -12.41 -1.55
C ALA A 80 13.59 -13.49 -2.31
N ALA A 81 12.93 -14.62 -2.66
CA ALA A 81 13.53 -15.67 -3.49
C ALA A 81 13.85 -15.22 -4.93
N GLU A 82 13.17 -14.19 -5.42
CA GLU A 82 13.45 -13.54 -6.71
C GLU A 82 14.49 -12.40 -6.59
N GLY A 83 15.12 -12.22 -5.42
CA GLY A 83 16.12 -11.17 -5.18
C GLY A 83 15.53 -9.79 -4.86
N ILE A 84 14.24 -9.73 -4.51
CA ILE A 84 13.53 -8.47 -4.21
C ILE A 84 13.05 -8.52 -2.75
N PRO A 85 13.89 -8.15 -1.77
CA PRO A 85 13.50 -8.16 -0.36
C PRO A 85 12.44 -7.07 -0.08
N ILE A 86 11.32 -7.47 0.50
CA ILE A 86 10.29 -6.53 0.97
C ILE A 86 10.75 -5.91 2.29
N PHE A 87 10.88 -4.58 2.30
CA PHE A 87 11.25 -3.77 3.45
C PHE A 87 10.06 -3.50 4.38
N ALA A 88 8.91 -3.16 3.80
CA ALA A 88 7.70 -2.79 4.52
C ALA A 88 6.44 -3.42 3.90
N LEU A 89 5.45 -3.69 4.73
CA LEU A 89 4.17 -4.27 4.34
C LEU A 89 3.03 -3.53 5.05
N THR A 90 1.95 -3.22 4.35
CA THR A 90 0.66 -2.90 4.96
C THR A 90 -0.29 -4.09 4.84
N VAL A 91 -1.31 -4.15 5.69
CA VAL A 91 -2.27 -5.27 5.66
C VAL A 91 -3.39 -5.07 4.64
N GLN A 92 -3.58 -3.85 4.17
CA GLN A 92 -4.62 -3.44 3.21
C GLN A 92 -4.31 -2.04 2.69
N ASN A 93 -4.37 -1.85 1.38
CA ASN A 93 -4.42 -0.53 0.74
C ASN A 93 -5.76 0.13 1.02
N GLU A 94 -5.77 1.37 1.50
CA GLU A 94 -7.00 2.13 1.72
C GLU A 94 -8.10 1.33 2.43
N PRO A 95 -7.87 0.84 3.67
CA PRO A 95 -8.77 -0.05 4.39
C PRO A 95 -10.18 0.48 4.60
N HIS A 96 -10.41 1.79 4.41
CA HIS A 96 -11.74 2.40 4.47
C HIS A 96 -12.35 2.72 3.09
N PHE A 97 -11.74 2.28 2.00
CA PHE A 97 -12.22 2.50 0.64
C PHE A 97 -12.64 1.17 -0.03
N GLU A 98 -13.80 1.17 -0.68
CA GLU A 98 -14.41 -0.02 -1.29
C GLU A 98 -14.84 0.26 -2.73
N PRO A 99 -13.92 0.13 -3.71
CA PRO A 99 -14.17 0.39 -5.12
C PRO A 99 -15.27 -0.48 -5.73
N GLY A 100 -15.92 0.04 -6.78
CA GLY A 100 -17.01 -0.63 -7.50
C GLY A 100 -16.56 -1.68 -8.53
N ASP A 101 -15.35 -1.51 -9.05
CA ASP A 101 -14.92 -2.06 -10.34
C ASP A 101 -13.48 -2.58 -10.34
N TYR A 102 -12.76 -2.45 -9.21
CA TYR A 102 -11.41 -2.99 -9.03
C TYR A 102 -11.21 -3.59 -7.63
N PRO A 103 -10.11 -4.33 -7.37
CA PRO A 103 -9.89 -4.96 -6.08
C PRO A 103 -9.90 -3.98 -4.91
N GLY A 104 -10.59 -4.35 -3.83
CA GLY A 104 -10.74 -3.52 -2.64
C GLY A 104 -11.35 -4.31 -1.49
N MET A 105 -10.96 -4.00 -0.25
CA MET A 105 -11.45 -4.71 0.93
C MET A 105 -11.47 -3.81 2.17
N ARG A 106 -12.62 -3.78 2.86
CA ARG A 106 -12.77 -3.12 4.15
C ARG A 106 -12.00 -3.87 5.24
N VAL A 107 -11.16 -3.18 5.99
CA VAL A 107 -10.52 -3.73 7.20
C VAL A 107 -10.52 -2.69 8.31
N GLU A 108 -11.54 -2.77 9.17
CA GLU A 108 -11.73 -1.87 10.31
C GLU A 108 -10.57 -1.96 11.33
N PRO A 109 -10.33 -0.91 12.15
CA PRO A 109 -9.24 -0.88 13.12
C PRO A 109 -9.16 -2.13 14.00
N ALA A 110 -10.28 -2.61 14.54
CA ALA A 110 -10.29 -3.81 15.38
C ALA A 110 -9.84 -5.08 14.62
N ALA A 111 -10.18 -5.19 13.33
CA ALA A 111 -9.73 -6.30 12.49
C ALA A 111 -8.24 -6.18 12.14
N ARG A 112 -7.74 -4.97 11.83
CA ARG A 112 -6.32 -4.72 11.61
C ARG A 112 -5.49 -5.03 12.86
N ALA A 113 -5.94 -4.58 14.04
CA ALA A 113 -5.31 -4.88 15.32
C ALA A 113 -5.25 -6.38 15.60
N ALA A 114 -6.35 -7.11 15.40
CA ALA A 114 -6.38 -8.57 15.57
C ALA A 114 -5.46 -9.28 14.57
N LEU A 115 -5.52 -8.93 13.28
CA LEU A 115 -4.68 -9.50 12.24
C LEU A 115 -3.19 -9.31 12.54
N VAL A 116 -2.79 -8.10 12.93
CA VAL A 116 -1.40 -7.76 13.24
C VAL A 116 -0.95 -8.36 14.57
N GLY A 117 -1.70 -8.12 15.64
CA GLY A 117 -1.32 -8.52 17.00
C GLY A 117 -1.37 -10.02 17.24
N GLN A 118 -2.35 -10.72 16.67
CA GLN A 118 -2.57 -12.14 16.96
C GLN A 118 -1.92 -13.08 15.94
N HIS A 119 -1.64 -12.59 14.72
CA HIS A 119 -1.13 -13.44 13.64
C HIS A 119 0.14 -12.90 12.98
N LEU A 120 0.05 -11.81 12.21
CA LEU A 120 1.14 -11.37 11.34
C LEU A 120 2.40 -10.98 12.13
N GLY A 121 2.24 -10.19 13.19
CA GLY A 121 3.33 -9.74 14.06
C GLY A 121 4.08 -10.88 14.74
N PRO A 122 3.41 -11.79 15.46
CA PRO A 122 4.04 -12.97 16.05
C PRO A 122 4.74 -13.86 15.01
N MET A 123 4.13 -14.06 13.83
CA MET A 123 4.75 -14.84 12.76
C MET A 123 6.02 -14.18 12.22
N ILE A 124 6.07 -12.85 12.07
CA ILE A 124 7.30 -12.14 11.67
C ILE A 124 8.38 -12.29 12.74
N ALA A 125 8.02 -12.10 14.03
CA ALA A 125 8.96 -12.21 15.14
C ALA A 125 9.61 -13.59 15.25
N GLN A 126 8.83 -14.67 15.08
CA GLN A 126 9.34 -16.05 15.07
C GLN A 126 10.36 -16.33 13.97
N ARG A 127 10.29 -15.57 12.87
CA ARG A 127 11.18 -15.73 11.71
C ARG A 127 12.48 -14.95 11.82
N GLY A 128 12.60 -14.06 12.82
CA GLY A 128 13.77 -13.18 12.99
C GLY A 128 13.99 -12.21 11.81
N ARG A 129 12.98 -11.99 10.96
CA ARG A 129 13.09 -11.10 9.79
C ARG A 129 12.77 -9.67 10.18
N GLN A 130 13.58 -8.72 9.69
CA GLN A 130 13.27 -7.30 9.75
C GLN A 130 12.28 -6.95 8.62
N LEU A 131 11.00 -7.15 8.87
CA LEU A 131 9.91 -6.68 8.01
C LEU A 131 9.11 -5.64 8.80
N GLN A 132 8.98 -4.43 8.25
CA GLN A 132 8.17 -3.39 8.89
C GLN A 132 6.69 -3.60 8.59
N ILE A 133 5.85 -3.41 9.61
CA ILE A 133 4.40 -3.32 9.41
C ILE A 133 4.03 -1.84 9.46
N ILE A 134 3.51 -1.33 8.35
CA ILE A 134 2.97 0.02 8.25
C ILE A 134 1.45 -0.10 8.33
N ASP A 135 0.85 0.68 9.23
CA ASP A 135 -0.59 0.68 9.44
C ASP A 135 -1.28 1.82 8.66
N TRP A 136 -2.61 1.79 8.62
CA TRP A 136 -3.51 2.77 7.98
C TRP A 136 -3.49 2.80 6.45
N ASP A 137 -2.38 3.19 5.83
CA ASP A 137 -2.21 3.21 4.35
C ASP A 137 -3.40 3.86 3.62
N HIS A 138 -3.81 5.04 4.11
CA HIS A 138 -4.99 5.75 3.61
C HIS A 138 -4.92 7.25 3.94
N ASN A 139 -6.02 7.97 3.70
CA ASN A 139 -6.04 9.43 3.67
C ASN A 139 -5.77 10.10 5.03
N TRP A 140 -5.31 11.36 4.97
CA TRP A 140 -4.98 12.15 6.16
C TRP A 140 -6.17 12.49 7.07
N ASP A 141 -7.41 12.37 6.62
CA ASP A 141 -8.59 12.90 7.28
C ASP A 141 -9.18 12.01 8.39
N GLU A 142 -8.67 10.79 8.58
CA GLU A 142 -9.12 9.86 9.62
C GLU A 142 -8.01 9.41 10.61
N PRO A 143 -7.36 10.34 11.35
CA PRO A 143 -6.30 9.98 12.29
C PRO A 143 -6.76 9.03 13.41
N GLN A 144 -8.05 9.00 13.73
CA GLN A 144 -8.62 8.08 14.71
C GLN A 144 -8.40 6.60 14.34
N SER A 145 -8.29 6.28 13.04
CA SER A 145 -8.19 4.89 12.59
C SER A 145 -6.84 4.23 12.93
N PRO A 146 -5.67 4.82 12.60
CA PRO A 146 -4.39 4.31 13.11
C PRO A 146 -4.29 4.41 14.64
N LEU A 147 -4.80 5.49 15.25
CA LEU A 147 -4.77 5.64 16.71
C LEU A 147 -5.51 4.53 17.44
N ALA A 148 -6.67 4.08 16.93
CA ALA A 148 -7.42 2.98 17.51
C ALA A 148 -6.64 1.65 17.48
N VAL A 149 -5.80 1.43 16.48
CA VAL A 149 -4.95 0.21 16.41
C VAL A 149 -3.71 0.34 17.29
N LEU A 150 -3.11 1.53 17.34
CA LEU A 150 -1.98 1.80 18.23
C LEU A 150 -2.40 1.78 19.72
N ALA A 151 -3.68 1.98 20.02
CA ALA A 151 -4.22 1.80 21.38
C ALA A 151 -4.21 0.33 21.83
N ASP A 152 -4.20 -0.66 20.91
CA ASP A 152 -4.07 -2.07 21.26
C ASP A 152 -2.61 -2.41 21.62
N PRO A 153 -2.32 -2.85 22.87
CA PRO A 153 -0.96 -3.05 23.34
C PRO A 153 -0.27 -4.27 22.75
N VAL A 154 -1.01 -5.19 22.12
CA VAL A 154 -0.46 -6.36 21.41
C VAL A 154 -0.10 -5.95 19.99
N ALA A 155 -1.04 -5.35 19.25
CA ALA A 155 -0.83 -4.90 17.89
C ALA A 155 0.28 -3.85 17.79
N ARG A 156 0.26 -2.83 18.67
CA ARG A 156 1.24 -1.72 18.65
C ARG A 156 2.69 -2.19 18.73
N ARG A 157 2.99 -3.32 19.38
CA ARG A 157 4.36 -3.86 19.48
C ARG A 157 4.92 -4.32 18.14
N HIS A 158 4.04 -4.65 17.19
CA HIS A 158 4.41 -5.15 15.87
C HIS A 158 4.31 -4.09 14.77
N ILE A 159 3.66 -2.96 15.04
CA ILE A 159 3.54 -1.84 14.11
C ILE A 159 4.80 -0.98 14.18
N SER A 160 5.41 -0.75 13.02
CA SER A 160 6.60 0.09 12.85
C SER A 160 6.23 1.54 12.55
N GLY A 161 5.12 1.78 11.86
CA GLY A 161 4.70 3.13 11.49
C GLY A 161 3.30 3.21 10.89
N VAL A 162 2.95 4.40 10.40
CA VAL A 162 1.67 4.72 9.77
C VAL A 162 1.89 5.30 8.37
N GLY A 163 1.16 4.78 7.39
CA GLY A 163 1.17 5.20 5.99
C GLY A 163 0.01 6.15 5.68
N TRP A 164 0.26 7.15 4.82
CA TRP A 164 -0.69 8.21 4.52
C TRP A 164 -0.80 8.54 3.04
N HIS A 165 -2.03 8.83 2.60
CA HIS A 165 -2.38 9.18 1.22
C HIS A 165 -2.89 10.64 1.11
N CYS A 166 -2.83 11.20 -0.09
CA CYS A 166 -3.13 12.62 -0.36
C CYS A 166 -4.52 12.90 -0.95
N TYR A 167 -5.46 11.94 -0.98
CA TYR A 167 -6.70 12.06 -1.77
C TYR A 167 -7.80 12.92 -1.12
N VAL A 168 -7.42 13.70 -0.11
CA VAL A 168 -8.27 14.63 0.64
C VAL A 168 -7.61 15.99 0.72
N ASP A 169 -8.34 17.00 1.18
CA ASP A 169 -7.86 18.38 1.28
C ASP A 169 -6.55 18.48 2.09
N GLU A 170 -5.58 19.25 1.60
CA GLU A 170 -4.25 19.38 2.21
C GLU A 170 -4.27 19.92 3.65
N LYS A 171 -5.36 20.55 4.09
CA LYS A 171 -5.53 20.97 5.50
C LYS A 171 -5.43 19.80 6.47
N TYR A 172 -5.72 18.58 6.03
CA TYR A 172 -5.65 17.37 6.87
C TYR A 172 -4.23 16.84 7.04
N LEU A 173 -3.24 17.29 6.24
CA LEU A 173 -1.83 16.86 6.34
C LEU A 173 -1.28 16.92 7.78
N VAL A 174 -1.71 17.90 8.56
CA VAL A 174 -1.32 18.07 9.97
C VAL A 174 -1.63 16.85 10.85
N ASN A 175 -2.59 16.01 10.45
CA ASN A 175 -2.97 14.81 11.18
C ASN A 175 -1.85 13.76 11.25
N GLN A 176 -0.86 13.81 10.34
CA GLN A 176 0.37 13.03 10.51
C GLN A 176 1.06 13.37 11.84
N SER A 177 1.19 14.66 12.17
CA SER A 177 1.75 15.11 13.45
C SER A 177 0.87 14.72 14.62
N VAL A 178 -0.46 14.78 14.49
CA VAL A 178 -1.37 14.34 15.57
C VAL A 178 -1.10 12.88 15.97
N VAL A 179 -0.93 11.99 14.99
CA VAL A 179 -0.65 10.57 15.26
C VAL A 179 0.78 10.37 15.76
N HIS A 180 1.76 11.07 15.17
CA HIS A 180 3.16 11.00 15.62
C HIS A 180 3.32 11.52 17.05
N ASP A 181 2.71 12.64 17.42
CA ASP A 181 2.84 13.22 18.77
C ASP A 181 2.22 12.31 19.84
N ALA A 182 1.18 11.54 19.49
CA ALA A 182 0.59 10.52 20.35
C ALA A 182 1.45 9.24 20.45
N HIS A 183 2.18 8.90 19.39
CA HIS A 183 3.03 7.71 19.29
C HIS A 183 4.38 8.03 18.63
N PRO A 184 5.26 8.79 19.33
CA PRO A 184 6.52 9.24 18.74
C PRO A 184 7.52 8.09 18.50
N ASP A 185 7.23 6.89 19.04
CA ASP A 185 7.95 5.65 18.76
C ASP A 185 7.60 5.01 17.41
N LYS A 186 6.67 5.59 16.65
CA LYS A 186 6.20 5.10 15.35
C LYS A 186 6.62 6.01 14.22
N ASP A 187 7.13 5.38 13.16
CA ASP A 187 7.46 6.09 11.92
C ASP A 187 6.19 6.61 11.22
N THR A 188 6.36 7.66 10.44
CA THR A 188 5.33 8.17 9.52
C THR A 188 5.87 8.05 8.10
N TRP A 189 5.02 7.63 7.16
CA TRP A 189 5.36 7.50 5.75
C TRP A 189 4.24 8.07 4.89
N HIS A 190 4.58 8.79 3.83
CA HIS A 190 3.62 9.11 2.78
C HIS A 190 3.75 8.05 1.69
N THR A 191 2.72 7.22 1.54
CA THR A 191 2.79 5.96 0.79
C THR A 191 2.10 6.04 -0.56
N GLU A 192 1.22 7.01 -0.77
CA GLU A 192 0.54 7.17 -2.05
C GLU A 192 0.03 8.59 -2.31
N CYS A 193 0.30 9.07 -3.52
CA CYS A 193 -0.40 10.19 -4.10
C CYS A 193 -0.36 10.10 -5.62
N SER A 194 -1.46 10.43 -6.27
CA SER A 194 -1.55 10.46 -7.73
C SER A 194 -1.79 11.88 -8.24
N GLY A 195 -1.25 12.17 -9.42
CA GLY A 195 -1.70 13.30 -10.23
C GLY A 195 -2.76 12.86 -11.22
N GLY A 196 -3.43 13.82 -11.87
CA GLY A 196 -4.33 13.53 -12.99
C GLY A 196 -4.91 14.76 -13.64
N GLU A 197 -5.88 14.58 -14.52
CA GLU A 197 -6.48 15.65 -15.32
C GLU A 197 -7.31 16.65 -14.49
N TRP A 198 -7.67 16.30 -13.24
CA TRP A 198 -8.24 17.25 -12.27
C TRP A 198 -7.28 18.39 -11.87
N LYS A 199 -5.96 18.24 -12.09
CA LYS A 199 -4.94 19.29 -11.91
C LYS A 199 -3.95 19.28 -13.09
N PRO A 200 -4.34 19.79 -14.27
CA PRO A 200 -3.55 19.67 -15.51
C PRO A 200 -2.45 20.72 -15.61
N VAL A 201 -2.63 21.89 -14.97
CA VAL A 201 -1.73 23.04 -15.06
C VAL A 201 -0.44 22.79 -14.26
N TRP A 202 0.69 22.64 -14.97
CA TRP A 202 2.00 22.37 -14.36
C TRP A 202 2.39 23.37 -13.29
N SER A 203 2.23 24.67 -13.58
CA SER A 203 2.62 25.77 -12.69
C SER A 203 1.82 25.81 -11.39
N GLU A 204 0.70 25.09 -11.30
CA GLU A 204 -0.10 24.93 -10.09
C GLU A 204 0.23 23.60 -9.38
N ARG A 205 0.32 22.51 -10.16
CA ARG A 205 0.62 21.15 -9.70
C ARG A 205 1.97 21.08 -8.99
N LEU A 206 3.05 21.56 -9.61
CA LEU A 206 4.40 21.37 -9.07
C LEU A 206 4.59 22.08 -7.72
N PRO A 207 4.20 23.37 -7.55
CA PRO A 207 4.26 24.01 -6.24
C PRO A 207 3.44 23.29 -5.17
N TRP A 208 2.28 22.73 -5.52
CA TRP A 208 1.47 21.95 -4.59
C TRP A 208 2.19 20.66 -4.15
N THR A 209 2.70 19.88 -5.10
CA THR A 209 3.44 18.64 -4.81
C THR A 209 4.66 18.90 -3.94
N VAL A 210 5.43 19.94 -4.25
CA VAL A 210 6.61 20.32 -3.45
C VAL A 210 6.20 20.78 -2.06
N ARG A 211 5.18 21.65 -1.95
CA ARG A 211 4.74 22.21 -0.66
C ARG A 211 4.17 21.14 0.25
N ASN A 212 3.31 20.26 -0.26
CA ASN A 212 2.51 19.36 0.57
C ASN A 212 3.13 17.98 0.72
N LEU A 213 3.75 17.43 -0.34
CA LEU A 213 4.31 16.07 -0.28
C LEU A 213 5.80 16.11 0.08
N VAL A 214 6.62 16.82 -0.69
CA VAL A 214 8.08 16.80 -0.49
C VAL A 214 8.46 17.51 0.81
N ILE A 215 7.97 18.73 1.02
CA ILE A 215 8.28 19.53 2.21
C ILE A 215 7.25 19.30 3.32
N GLY A 216 5.96 19.29 2.98
CA GLY A 216 4.87 19.22 3.94
C GLY A 216 4.88 17.91 4.70
N ALA A 217 4.79 16.78 4.01
CA ALA A 217 4.77 15.47 4.64
C ALA A 217 6.03 15.23 5.49
N THR A 218 7.21 15.64 5.00
CA THR A 218 8.47 15.48 5.76
C THR A 218 8.56 16.40 6.98
N ARG A 219 8.02 17.62 6.92
CA ARG A 219 7.85 18.50 8.11
C ARG A 219 6.82 17.96 9.10
N HIS A 220 5.89 17.14 8.63
CA HIS A 220 4.97 16.38 9.45
C HIS A 220 5.43 14.92 9.64
N TRP A 221 6.75 14.75 9.85
CA TRP A 221 7.41 13.51 10.27
C TRP A 221 7.52 12.37 9.25
N ALA A 222 7.02 12.53 8.02
CA ALA A 222 7.17 11.50 7.01
C ALA A 222 8.66 11.26 6.70
N ARG A 223 9.10 10.01 6.80
CA ARG A 223 10.48 9.58 6.52
C ARG A 223 10.75 9.35 5.03
N GLY A 224 9.69 9.27 4.23
CA GLY A 224 9.72 9.08 2.80
C GLY A 224 8.38 9.42 2.17
N VAL A 225 8.42 9.69 0.87
CA VAL A 225 7.28 10.09 0.05
C VAL A 225 7.27 9.22 -1.19
N LEU A 226 6.23 8.40 -1.34
CA LEU A 226 6.00 7.55 -2.48
C LEU A 226 4.82 8.11 -3.30
N MET A 227 5.07 8.31 -4.59
CA MET A 227 4.01 8.63 -5.56
C MET A 227 3.43 7.32 -6.10
N TRP A 228 2.25 7.39 -6.74
CA TRP A 228 1.55 6.21 -7.25
C TRP A 228 2.24 5.56 -8.47
N ASN A 229 1.74 5.78 -9.68
CA ASN A 229 2.35 5.21 -10.87
C ASN A 229 3.64 5.96 -11.24
N LEU A 230 4.77 5.25 -11.37
CA LEU A 230 6.00 5.83 -11.90
C LEU A 230 5.82 6.27 -13.36
N ALA A 231 5.16 5.44 -14.18
CA ALA A 231 4.90 5.73 -15.57
C ALA A 231 3.50 5.25 -15.99
N LEU A 232 2.82 6.04 -16.81
CA LEU A 232 1.61 5.67 -17.55
C LEU A 232 1.78 6.09 -19.02
N ASP A 233 0.95 5.57 -19.91
CA ASP A 233 0.96 6.00 -21.31
C ASP A 233 0.19 7.32 -21.53
N GLU A 234 0.17 7.82 -22.77
CA GLU A 234 -0.55 9.03 -23.16
C GLU A 234 -2.09 8.92 -23.04
N LYS A 235 -2.59 7.73 -22.68
CA LYS A 235 -4.01 7.42 -22.46
C LYS A 235 -4.29 7.07 -20.99
N HIS A 236 -3.38 7.42 -20.07
CA HIS A 236 -3.52 7.18 -18.63
C HIS A 236 -3.58 5.69 -18.25
N GLY A 237 -3.07 4.80 -19.10
CA GLY A 237 -3.17 3.36 -18.94
C GLY A 237 -1.84 2.61 -18.91
N PRO A 238 -1.91 1.27 -18.88
CA PRO A 238 -3.13 0.46 -18.72
C PRO A 238 -3.73 0.59 -17.31
N HIS A 239 -5.05 0.47 -17.18
CA HIS A 239 -5.75 0.46 -15.89
C HIS A 239 -6.86 -0.61 -15.85
N LEU A 240 -7.21 -1.07 -14.66
CA LEU A 240 -8.30 -2.01 -14.41
C LEU A 240 -9.34 -1.34 -13.53
N GLY A 241 -10.36 -0.75 -14.15
CA GLY A 241 -11.31 0.12 -13.43
C GLY A 241 -10.61 1.33 -12.79
N GLY A 242 -11.28 1.96 -11.84
CA GLY A 242 -10.70 3.02 -11.01
C GLY A 242 -10.35 4.29 -11.79
N CYS A 243 -9.16 4.84 -11.55
CA CYS A 243 -8.76 6.14 -12.06
C CYS A 243 -8.43 6.11 -13.56
N SER A 244 -9.32 6.66 -14.39
CA SER A 244 -9.16 6.69 -15.86
C SER A 244 -8.43 7.92 -16.40
N ASP A 245 -8.09 8.87 -15.54
CA ASP A 245 -7.42 10.13 -15.88
C ASP A 245 -6.19 10.40 -14.99
N CYS A 246 -5.68 9.35 -14.35
CA CYS A 246 -4.48 9.40 -13.53
C CYS A 246 -3.23 9.67 -14.38
N ARG A 247 -2.27 10.35 -13.79
CA ARG A 247 -1.01 10.73 -14.42
C ARG A 247 0.15 10.12 -13.63
N GLY A 248 0.98 9.33 -14.30
CA GLY A 248 2.22 8.84 -13.73
C GLY A 248 3.25 9.95 -13.53
N VAL A 249 4.29 9.69 -12.75
CA VAL A 249 5.42 10.63 -12.58
C VAL A 249 6.10 10.95 -13.91
N GLY A 250 6.14 9.98 -14.82
CA GLY A 250 6.41 10.18 -16.25
C GLY A 250 5.28 9.66 -17.13
N THR A 251 5.24 10.15 -18.36
CA THR A 251 4.44 9.58 -19.44
C THR A 251 5.37 8.93 -20.45
N ILE A 252 5.05 7.72 -20.89
CA ILE A 252 5.76 7.01 -21.97
C ILE A 252 4.80 6.90 -23.15
N ASP A 253 5.11 7.55 -24.27
CA ASP A 253 4.27 7.42 -25.46
C ASP A 253 4.26 5.95 -25.95
N SER A 254 3.07 5.39 -26.08
CA SER A 254 2.86 3.96 -26.39
C SER A 254 3.35 3.54 -27.77
N ARG A 255 3.65 4.49 -28.67
CA ARG A 255 4.11 4.24 -30.05
C ARG A 255 5.59 4.55 -30.24
N SER A 256 6.05 5.69 -29.74
CA SER A 256 7.43 6.16 -29.93
C SER A 256 8.37 5.76 -28.79
N GLY A 257 7.82 5.47 -27.59
CA GLY A 257 8.60 5.27 -26.37
C GLY A 257 9.20 6.56 -25.80
N GLU A 258 8.81 7.73 -26.33
CA GLU A 258 9.27 9.02 -25.83
C GLU A 258 8.78 9.25 -24.39
N VAL A 259 9.68 9.75 -23.54
CA VAL A 259 9.42 9.96 -22.12
C VAL A 259 9.21 11.44 -21.83
N THR A 260 8.04 11.78 -21.30
CA THR A 260 7.73 13.10 -20.73
C THR A 260 7.76 13.05 -19.20
N ARG A 261 8.39 14.03 -18.54
CA ARG A 261 8.40 14.12 -17.07
C ARG A 261 7.23 14.99 -16.61
N ASN A 262 6.40 14.44 -15.72
CA ASN A 262 5.18 15.07 -15.23
C ASN A 262 5.34 15.76 -13.87
N LEU A 263 6.53 15.64 -13.25
CA LEU A 263 6.97 16.30 -12.02
C LEU A 263 8.40 16.85 -12.15
#